data_AF-A0AAE1JM30-F1
#
_entry.id   AF-A0AAE1JM30-F1
#
_cell.length_a   1.000
_cell.length_b   1.000
_cell.length_c   1.000
_cell.angle_alpha   90.00
_cell.angle_beta   90.00
_cell.angle_gamma   90.00
#
_symmetry.space_group_name_H-M   'P 1'
#
loop_
_entity.id
_entity.type
_entity.pdbx_description
1 polymer ?
#
loop_
_entity_poly.entity_id
_entity_poly.type
_entity_poly.pdbx_seq_one_letter_code
_entity_poly.pdbx_strand_id
1 'polypeptide(L)'
;MASSNAEKATDQLNKSSNALNNVMMPTTKTKTKLLKRDLMVLCLRVLAVLATASATIVMALNKQTKSFVVATIGNNPIKVSITAKFNHTPAFVFFVIANGNACLHNLVMIAMDLFGSKFDYKGLRLALIAILDMMIVALAAAGDGAATFMSELGKNGNSHAQWNKICDKFEPYCNRGAAALASSFAGIILLLIITGMSIIKLLKPNRINDIVP
;
A
#
# COMPACT_ATOMS: atom_id res chain seq x y z
N MET A 1 23.31 33.26 55.64
CA MET A 1 22.19 33.03 54.69
C MET A 1 22.48 33.51 53.26
N ALA A 2 23.33 34.52 53.02
CA ALA A 2 23.61 35.02 51.66
C ALA A 2 24.38 34.04 50.72
N SER A 3 25.26 33.19 51.26
CA SER A 3 26.11 32.30 50.46
C SER A 3 25.35 31.15 49.77
N SER A 4 24.23 30.69 50.33
CA SER A 4 23.44 29.57 49.77
C SER A 4 22.60 29.99 48.55
N ASN A 5 22.27 31.27 48.44
CA ASN A 5 21.45 31.79 47.34
C ASN A 5 22.28 32.02 46.07
N ALA A 6 23.58 32.32 46.20
CA ALA A 6 24.47 32.51 45.06
C ALA A 6 24.74 31.18 44.31
N GLU A 7 24.92 30.09 45.05
CA GLU A 7 25.20 28.75 44.47
C GLU A 7 23.98 28.19 43.70
N LYS A 8 22.77 28.43 44.22
CA LYS A 8 21.52 28.09 43.52
C LYS A 8 21.31 28.91 42.24
N ALA A 9 21.76 30.17 42.22
CA ALA A 9 21.63 31.02 41.03
C ALA A 9 22.58 30.56 39.91
N THR A 10 23.80 30.14 40.26
CA THR A 10 24.76 29.58 39.28
C THR A 10 24.29 28.24 38.69
N ASP A 11 23.63 27.39 39.47
CA ASP A 11 23.09 26.12 38.99
C ASP A 11 21.93 26.30 37.99
N GLN A 12 21.07 27.30 38.22
CA GLN A 12 19.96 27.59 37.30
C GLN A 12 20.45 28.16 35.96
N LEU A 13 21.48 29.02 35.99
CA LEU A 13 22.10 29.55 34.77
C LEU A 13 22.81 28.45 33.97
N ASN A 14 23.51 27.55 34.66
CA ASN A 14 24.20 26.42 34.01
C ASN A 14 23.19 25.44 33.39
N LYS A 15 22.06 25.18 34.07
CA LYS A 15 20.95 24.37 33.56
C LYS A 15 20.27 25.01 32.34
N SER A 16 20.07 26.33 32.35
CA SER A 16 19.48 27.08 31.24
C SER A 16 20.41 27.14 30.02
N SER A 17 21.72 27.33 30.23
CA SER A 17 22.72 27.30 29.16
C SER A 17 22.81 25.92 28.50
N ASN A 18 22.80 24.85 29.29
CA ASN A 18 22.76 23.47 28.78
C ASN A 18 21.46 23.15 28.03
N ALA A 19 20.32 23.71 28.45
CA ALA A 19 19.06 23.59 27.74
C ALA A 19 19.08 24.33 26.39
N LEU A 20 19.67 25.54 26.34
CA LEU A 20 19.79 26.33 25.11
C LEU A 20 20.75 25.68 24.09
N ASN A 21 21.86 25.09 24.57
CA ASN A 21 22.81 24.35 23.74
C ASN A 21 22.17 23.10 23.08
N ASN A 22 21.21 22.48 23.77
CA ASN A 22 20.47 21.32 23.25
C ASN A 22 19.36 21.70 22.25
N VAL A 23 18.97 22.98 22.19
CA VAL A 23 17.92 23.49 21.29
C VAL A 23 18.53 24.12 20.03
N MET A 24 19.70 24.77 20.13
CA MET A 24 20.31 25.53 19.02
C MET A 24 21.00 24.66 17.96
N MET A 25 21.21 23.36 18.21
CA MET A 25 21.56 22.40 17.16
C MET A 25 20.80 21.09 17.37
N PRO A 26 19.75 20.78 16.58
CA PRO A 26 19.25 19.42 16.54
C PRO A 26 20.37 18.56 15.94
N THR A 27 21.07 17.85 16.82
CA THR A 27 22.13 16.86 16.55
C THR A 27 22.11 16.35 15.11
N THR A 28 23.20 16.60 14.37
CA THR A 28 23.39 16.16 12.98
C THR A 28 23.06 14.67 12.81
N LYS A 29 23.37 13.83 13.83
CA LYS A 29 22.99 12.41 13.89
C LYS A 29 21.48 12.14 13.91
N THR A 30 20.67 12.99 14.53
CA THR A 30 19.21 12.85 14.58
C THR A 30 18.58 13.26 13.24
N LYS A 31 19.07 14.34 12.59
CA LYS A 31 18.68 14.67 11.22
C LYS A 31 19.04 13.56 10.23
N THR A 32 20.24 12.98 10.32
CA THR A 32 20.65 11.86 9.45
C THR A 32 19.82 10.60 9.69
N LYS A 33 19.44 10.30 10.95
CA LYS A 33 18.59 9.15 11.30
C LYS A 33 17.13 9.34 10.88
N LEU A 34 16.62 10.57 10.93
CA LEU A 34 15.29 10.93 10.43
C LEU A 34 15.25 10.85 8.90
N LEU A 35 16.23 11.44 8.21
CA LEU A 35 16.38 11.39 6.76
C LEU A 35 16.53 9.95 6.22
N LYS A 36 17.29 9.09 6.91
CA LYS A 36 17.38 7.66 6.57
C LYS A 36 16.04 6.93 6.71
N ARG A 37 15.24 7.26 7.73
CA ARG A 37 13.92 6.65 7.93
C ARG A 37 12.92 7.11 6.88
N ASP A 38 12.94 8.37 6.53
CA ASP A 38 12.04 8.93 5.51
C ASP A 38 12.41 8.38 4.12
N LEU A 39 13.71 8.26 3.81
CA LEU A 39 14.20 7.58 2.61
C LEU A 39 13.82 6.08 2.60
N MET A 40 13.91 5.39 3.73
CA MET A 40 13.50 3.99 3.84
C MET A 40 12.00 3.82 3.55
N VAL A 41 11.15 4.68 4.13
CA VAL A 41 9.70 4.68 3.87
C VAL A 41 9.40 5.01 2.40
N LEU A 42 10.13 5.96 1.80
CA LEU A 42 10.02 6.29 0.40
C LEU A 42 10.38 5.09 -0.49
N CYS A 43 11.50 4.41 -0.23
CA CYS A 43 11.89 3.19 -0.95
C CYS A 43 10.84 2.09 -0.82
N LEU A 44 10.29 1.88 0.39
CA LEU A 44 9.22 0.92 0.63
C LEU A 44 7.96 1.26 -0.17
N ARG A 45 7.59 2.55 -0.26
CA ARG A 45 6.45 3.00 -1.10
C ARG A 45 6.72 2.76 -2.58
N VAL A 46 7.93 3.06 -3.07
CA VAL A 46 8.30 2.81 -4.47
C VAL A 46 8.22 1.31 -4.79
N LEU A 47 8.74 0.45 -3.91
CA LEU A 47 8.63 -1.00 -4.07
C LEU A 47 7.15 -1.45 -4.09
N ALA A 48 6.31 -0.92 -3.21
CA ALA A 48 4.88 -1.21 -3.20
C ALA A 48 4.16 -0.74 -4.48
N VAL A 49 4.55 0.42 -5.04
CA VAL A 49 4.04 0.90 -6.33
C VAL A 49 4.45 -0.04 -7.45
N LEU A 50 5.70 -0.46 -7.50
CA LEU A 50 6.17 -1.39 -8.55
C LEU A 50 5.44 -2.74 -8.44
N ALA A 51 5.25 -3.24 -7.22
CA ALA A 51 4.49 -4.46 -6.97
C ALA A 51 3.04 -4.33 -7.47
N THR A 52 2.29 -3.32 -7.02
CA THR A 52 0.88 -3.13 -7.40
C THR A 52 0.71 -2.79 -8.89
N ALA A 53 1.62 -2.00 -9.46
CA ALA A 53 1.64 -1.69 -10.89
C ALA A 53 1.91 -2.95 -11.73
N SER A 54 2.91 -3.76 -11.36
CA SER A 54 3.19 -5.02 -12.05
C SER A 54 2.01 -5.98 -11.98
N ALA A 55 1.38 -6.12 -10.81
CA ALA A 55 0.20 -6.95 -10.63
C ALA A 55 -0.96 -6.48 -11.52
N THR A 56 -1.22 -5.18 -11.54
CA THR A 56 -2.26 -4.54 -12.35
C THR A 56 -2.00 -4.75 -13.84
N ILE A 57 -0.77 -4.50 -14.30
CA ILE A 57 -0.38 -4.64 -15.71
C ILE A 57 -0.47 -6.10 -16.14
N VAL A 58 0.10 -7.03 -15.36
CA VAL A 58 0.04 -8.46 -15.65
C VAL A 58 -1.41 -8.91 -15.75
N MET A 59 -2.27 -8.49 -14.81
CA MET A 59 -3.69 -8.86 -14.80
C MET A 59 -4.51 -8.22 -15.93
N ALA A 60 -4.28 -6.94 -16.22
CA ALA A 60 -4.99 -6.20 -17.27
C ALA A 60 -4.58 -6.65 -18.69
N LEU A 61 -3.31 -7.01 -18.87
CA LEU A 61 -2.80 -7.58 -20.11
C LEU A 61 -3.06 -9.09 -20.21
N ASN A 62 -3.52 -9.73 -19.13
CA ASN A 62 -3.88 -11.14 -19.15
C ASN A 62 -5.14 -11.35 -19.98
N LYS A 63 -4.94 -11.71 -21.24
CA LYS A 63 -6.00 -12.08 -22.18
C LYS A 63 -5.66 -13.46 -22.70
N GLN A 64 -6.56 -14.42 -22.50
CA GLN A 64 -6.41 -15.73 -23.11
C GLN A 64 -7.70 -16.11 -23.84
N THR A 65 -7.62 -16.19 -25.15
CA THR A 65 -8.70 -16.68 -26.01
C THR A 65 -8.45 -18.16 -26.30
N LYS A 66 -9.42 -19.03 -25.97
CA LYS A 66 -9.40 -20.44 -26.35
C LYS A 66 -10.69 -20.77 -27.10
N SER A 67 -10.54 -21.44 -28.24
CA SER A 67 -11.67 -21.97 -29.01
C SER A 67 -12.14 -23.29 -28.41
N PHE A 68 -13.38 -23.33 -27.94
CA PHE A 68 -14.07 -24.57 -27.55
C PHE A 68 -15.03 -24.98 -28.66
N VAL A 69 -15.06 -26.27 -28.99
CA VAL A 69 -16.07 -26.81 -29.90
C VAL A 69 -17.33 -27.05 -29.06
N VAL A 70 -18.38 -26.27 -29.28
CA VAL A 70 -19.61 -26.32 -28.45
C VAL A 70 -20.74 -27.07 -29.13
N ALA A 71 -20.59 -27.35 -30.43
CA ALA A 71 -21.48 -28.22 -31.18
C ALA A 71 -20.75 -28.81 -32.40
N THR A 72 -21.09 -30.03 -32.79
CA THR A 72 -20.71 -30.62 -34.06
C THR A 72 -22.00 -30.84 -34.85
N ILE A 73 -22.18 -30.13 -35.96
CA ILE A 73 -23.32 -30.35 -36.87
C ILE A 73 -22.78 -31.13 -38.07
N GLY A 74 -23.10 -32.42 -38.16
CA GLY A 74 -22.52 -33.34 -39.15
C GLY A 74 -21.03 -33.62 -38.91
N ASN A 75 -20.18 -33.40 -39.92
CA ASN A 75 -18.70 -33.56 -39.84
C ASN A 75 -17.93 -32.26 -39.55
N ASN A 76 -18.63 -31.14 -39.33
CA ASN A 76 -17.99 -29.83 -39.14
C ASN A 76 -18.08 -29.40 -37.66
N PRO A 77 -16.94 -29.26 -36.94
CA PRO A 77 -16.93 -28.78 -35.56
C PRO A 77 -17.16 -27.26 -35.50
N ILE A 78 -18.24 -26.83 -34.84
CA ILE A 78 -18.53 -25.42 -34.56
C ILE A 78 -17.71 -24.98 -33.36
N LYS A 79 -16.63 -24.26 -33.67
CA LYS A 79 -15.70 -23.68 -32.69
C LYS A 79 -16.27 -22.33 -32.22
N VAL A 80 -16.64 -22.22 -30.96
CA VAL A 80 -16.89 -20.92 -30.31
C VAL A 80 -15.62 -20.52 -29.57
N SER A 81 -15.08 -19.35 -29.92
CA SER A 81 -13.97 -18.74 -29.21
C SER A 81 -14.47 -18.16 -27.88
N ILE A 82 -14.39 -18.93 -26.79
CA ILE A 82 -14.60 -18.38 -25.45
C ILE A 82 -13.32 -17.63 -25.07
N THR A 83 -13.46 -16.31 -25.03
CA THR A 83 -12.38 -15.42 -24.65
C THR A 83 -12.45 -15.20 -23.14
N ALA A 84 -11.57 -15.83 -22.38
CA ALA A 84 -11.38 -15.49 -20.97
C ALA A 84 -10.64 -14.15 -20.89
N LYS A 85 -11.39 -13.08 -20.63
CA LYS A 85 -10.88 -11.73 -20.36
C LYS A 85 -11.12 -11.38 -18.90
N PHE A 86 -10.21 -10.60 -18.33
CA PHE A 86 -10.37 -10.03 -16.99
C PHE A 86 -11.70 -9.26 -16.83
N ASN A 87 -12.22 -8.64 -17.89
CA ASN A 87 -13.50 -7.93 -17.91
C ASN A 87 -14.76 -8.81 -17.80
N HIS A 88 -14.65 -10.13 -17.94
CA HIS A 88 -15.78 -11.03 -17.77
C HIS A 88 -15.97 -11.50 -16.32
N THR A 89 -14.99 -11.23 -15.45
CA THR A 89 -15.07 -11.57 -14.03
C THR A 89 -15.01 -10.29 -13.21
N PRO A 90 -16.12 -9.86 -12.58
CA PRO A 90 -16.18 -8.58 -11.87
C PRO A 90 -15.14 -8.49 -10.74
N ALA A 91 -14.74 -9.62 -10.13
CA ALA A 91 -13.70 -9.63 -9.11
C ALA A 91 -12.31 -9.21 -9.64
N PHE A 92 -11.95 -9.64 -10.85
CA PHE A 92 -10.66 -9.28 -11.46
C PHE A 92 -10.65 -7.82 -11.92
N VAL A 93 -11.79 -7.30 -12.37
CA VAL A 93 -11.97 -5.87 -12.65
C VAL A 93 -11.80 -5.05 -11.37
N PHE A 94 -12.45 -5.47 -10.28
CA PHE A 94 -12.34 -4.80 -8.99
C PHE A 94 -10.90 -4.80 -8.46
N PHE A 95 -10.19 -5.93 -8.58
CA PHE A 95 -8.76 -6.03 -8.27
C PHE A 95 -7.90 -5.00 -9.04
N VAL A 96 -8.10 -4.89 -10.36
CA VAL A 96 -7.37 -3.93 -11.21
C VAL A 96 -7.69 -2.49 -10.83
N ILE A 97 -8.96 -2.18 -10.56
CA ILE A 97 -9.38 -0.82 -10.15
C ILE A 97 -8.81 -0.49 -8.76
N ALA A 98 -8.87 -1.41 -7.81
CA ALA A 98 -8.36 -1.22 -6.46
C ALA A 98 -6.84 -0.99 -6.46
N ASN A 99 -6.08 -1.84 -7.14
CA ASN A 99 -4.63 -1.67 -7.28
C ASN A 99 -4.23 -0.45 -8.11
N GLY A 100 -5.05 -0.06 -9.10
CA GLY A 100 -4.88 1.19 -9.84
C GLY A 100 -5.02 2.43 -8.94
N ASN A 101 -6.04 2.46 -8.09
CA ASN A 101 -6.22 3.52 -7.08
C ASN A 101 -5.06 3.53 -6.08
N ALA A 102 -4.56 2.35 -5.68
CA ALA A 102 -3.40 2.27 -4.81
C ALA A 102 -2.14 2.85 -5.44
N CYS A 103 -1.89 2.59 -6.72
CA CYS A 103 -0.77 3.18 -7.46
C CYS A 103 -0.90 4.71 -7.56
N LEU A 104 -2.09 5.21 -7.94
CA LEU A 104 -2.35 6.65 -8.02
C LEU A 104 -2.13 7.34 -6.68
N HIS A 105 -2.67 6.78 -5.59
CA HIS A 105 -2.52 7.31 -4.24
C HIS A 105 -1.05 7.38 -3.81
N ASN A 106 -0.28 6.32 -4.03
CA ASN A 106 1.14 6.32 -3.71
C ASN A 106 1.94 7.32 -4.55
N LEU A 107 1.58 7.52 -5.81
CA LEU A 107 2.21 8.52 -6.68
C LEU A 107 1.89 9.95 -6.21
N VAL A 108 0.65 10.20 -5.78
CA VAL A 108 0.25 11.47 -5.15
C VAL A 108 1.05 11.70 -3.87
N MET A 109 1.25 10.68 -3.03
CA MET A 109 2.07 10.81 -1.82
C MET A 109 3.52 11.19 -2.13
N ILE A 110 4.13 10.53 -3.11
CA ILE A 110 5.50 10.86 -3.56
C ILE A 110 5.55 12.31 -4.09
N ALA A 111 4.58 12.72 -4.91
CA ALA A 111 4.50 14.09 -5.41
C ALA A 111 4.36 15.11 -4.25
N MET A 112 3.53 14.81 -3.25
CA MET A 112 3.37 15.67 -2.08
C MET A 112 4.63 15.74 -1.22
N ASP A 113 5.44 14.68 -1.16
CA ASP A 113 6.73 14.70 -0.47
C ASP A 113 7.78 15.53 -1.21
N LEU A 114 7.75 15.55 -2.55
CA LEU A 114 8.66 16.35 -3.38
C LEU A 114 8.26 17.84 -3.45
N PHE A 115 6.97 18.14 -3.63
CA PHE A 115 6.46 19.50 -3.86
C PHE A 115 5.94 20.20 -2.59
N GLY A 116 5.72 19.46 -1.50
CA GLY A 116 5.00 19.91 -0.31
C GLY A 116 5.77 20.84 0.63
N SER A 117 6.60 21.75 0.12
CA SER A 117 7.32 22.74 0.94
C SER A 117 6.42 23.87 1.48
N LYS A 118 5.12 23.91 1.13
CA LYS A 118 4.27 25.10 1.29
C LYS A 118 3.01 24.94 2.16
N PHE A 119 2.69 23.75 2.66
CA PHE A 119 1.46 23.53 3.46
C PHE A 119 1.78 23.24 4.93
N ASP A 120 1.60 24.24 5.78
CA ASP A 120 2.09 24.31 7.17
C ASP A 120 1.09 23.76 8.22
N TYR A 121 0.32 22.73 7.87
CA TYR A 121 -0.61 22.03 8.78
C TYR A 121 -0.11 20.61 9.08
N LYS A 122 1.06 20.50 9.73
CA LYS A 122 1.79 19.23 9.90
C LYS A 122 1.00 18.12 10.60
N GLY A 123 0.12 18.44 11.56
CA GLY A 123 -0.69 17.44 12.27
C GLY A 123 -1.85 16.90 11.44
N LEU A 124 -2.68 17.81 10.91
CA LEU A 124 -3.86 17.47 10.10
C LEU A 124 -3.46 16.75 8.80
N ARG A 125 -2.38 17.22 8.14
CA ARG A 125 -1.85 16.58 6.93
C ARG A 125 -1.45 15.12 7.20
N LEU A 126 -0.76 14.87 8.31
CA LEU A 126 -0.26 13.53 8.63
C LEU A 126 -1.41 12.57 8.99
N ALA A 127 -2.43 13.06 9.68
CA ALA A 127 -3.66 12.30 9.93
C ALA A 127 -4.44 11.98 8.65
N LEU A 128 -4.60 12.95 7.75
CA LEU A 128 -5.28 12.75 6.46
C LEU A 128 -4.57 11.69 5.59
N ILE A 129 -3.23 11.76 5.55
CA ILE A 129 -2.40 10.77 4.84
C ILE A 129 -2.63 9.37 5.41
N ALA A 130 -2.61 9.21 6.74
CA ALA A 130 -2.81 7.93 7.39
C ALA A 130 -4.22 7.35 7.14
N ILE A 131 -5.26 8.18 7.13
CA ILE A 131 -6.63 7.74 6.83
C ILE A 131 -6.74 7.29 5.37
N LEU A 132 -6.22 8.08 4.43
CA LEU A 132 -6.23 7.73 3.01
C LEU A 132 -5.43 6.44 2.74
N ASP A 133 -4.25 6.29 3.36
CA ASP A 133 -3.44 5.08 3.28
C ASP A 133 -4.22 3.84 3.78
N MET A 134 -4.92 3.96 4.91
CA MET A 134 -5.76 2.87 5.44
C MET A 134 -6.91 2.51 4.51
N MET A 135 -7.60 3.50 3.93
CA MET A 135 -8.69 3.25 2.99
C MET A 135 -8.21 2.51 1.74
N ILE A 136 -7.06 2.91 1.19
CA ILE A 136 -6.48 2.27 0.01
C ILE A 136 -6.03 0.84 0.30
N VAL A 137 -5.42 0.61 1.47
CA VAL A 137 -5.03 -0.74 1.89
C VAL A 137 -6.26 -1.63 2.07
N ALA A 138 -7.32 -1.13 2.69
CA ALA A 138 -8.57 -1.87 2.87
C ALA A 138 -9.23 -2.19 1.51
N LEU A 139 -9.25 -1.21 0.60
CA LEU A 139 -9.79 -1.39 -0.75
C LEU A 139 -9.00 -2.44 -1.55
N ALA A 140 -7.67 -2.39 -1.51
CA ALA A 140 -6.80 -3.37 -2.15
C ALA A 140 -6.98 -4.77 -1.55
N ALA A 141 -7.04 -4.89 -0.22
CA ALA A 141 -7.26 -6.17 0.45
C ALA A 141 -8.61 -6.80 0.09
N ALA A 142 -9.66 -5.99 -0.03
CA ALA A 142 -10.96 -6.45 -0.50
C ALA A 142 -10.91 -6.96 -1.96
N GLY A 143 -10.19 -6.23 -2.84
CA GLY A 143 -9.96 -6.63 -4.23
C GLY A 143 -9.22 -7.95 -4.36
N ASP A 144 -8.11 -8.08 -3.64
CA ASP A 144 -7.27 -9.28 -3.62
C ASP A 144 -8.03 -10.48 -3.04
N GLY A 145 -8.82 -10.28 -1.98
CA GLY A 145 -9.68 -11.32 -1.42
C GLY A 145 -10.72 -11.84 -2.41
N ALA A 146 -11.42 -10.93 -3.10
CA ALA A 146 -12.41 -11.30 -4.12
C ALA A 146 -11.76 -12.04 -5.30
N ALA A 147 -10.62 -11.56 -5.78
CA ALA A 147 -9.88 -12.19 -6.87
C ALA A 147 -9.28 -13.55 -6.47
N THR A 148 -8.84 -13.70 -5.22
CA THR A 148 -8.36 -14.99 -4.68
C THR A 148 -9.49 -16.00 -4.64
N PHE A 149 -10.67 -15.61 -4.16
CA PHE A 149 -11.84 -16.48 -4.14
C PHE A 149 -12.24 -16.94 -5.55
N MET A 150 -12.27 -16.03 -6.52
CA MET A 150 -12.52 -16.40 -7.93
C MET A 150 -11.41 -17.29 -8.51
N SER A 151 -10.16 -17.10 -8.08
CA SER A 151 -9.04 -17.93 -8.54
C SER A 151 -9.13 -19.35 -7.99
N GLU A 152 -9.53 -19.50 -6.72
CA GLU A 152 -9.74 -20.80 -6.10
C GLU A 152 -10.93 -21.54 -6.73
N LEU A 153 -12.02 -20.83 -7.01
CA LEU A 153 -13.13 -21.37 -7.80
C LEU A 153 -12.69 -21.77 -9.20
N GLY A 154 -11.82 -20.98 -9.85
CA GLY A 154 -11.28 -21.31 -11.17
C GLY A 154 -10.41 -22.56 -11.19
N LYS A 155 -9.68 -22.81 -10.10
CA LYS A 155 -8.73 -23.94 -9.95
C LYS A 155 -9.41 -25.23 -9.48
N ASN A 156 -10.19 -25.14 -8.40
CA ASN A 156 -10.80 -26.32 -7.78
C ASN A 156 -12.22 -26.59 -8.27
N GLY A 157 -12.91 -25.56 -8.78
CA GLY A 157 -14.33 -25.64 -9.09
C GLY A 157 -15.20 -25.76 -7.84
N ASN A 158 -16.51 -25.84 -8.04
CA ASN A 158 -17.47 -26.18 -6.99
C ASN A 158 -18.63 -26.96 -7.59
N SER A 159 -18.69 -28.27 -7.32
CA SER A 159 -19.74 -29.15 -7.83
C SER A 159 -21.14 -28.76 -7.32
N HIS A 160 -21.22 -28.24 -6.10
CA HIS A 160 -22.50 -27.83 -5.50
C HIS A 160 -23.08 -26.59 -6.19
N ALA A 161 -22.22 -25.70 -6.69
CA ALA A 161 -22.60 -24.52 -7.47
C ALA A 161 -22.55 -24.76 -8.99
N GLN A 162 -22.33 -26.01 -9.44
CA GLN A 162 -22.14 -26.36 -10.86
C GLN A 162 -21.01 -25.56 -11.54
N TRP A 163 -20.02 -25.12 -10.77
CA TRP A 163 -18.88 -24.35 -11.27
C TRP A 163 -17.76 -25.31 -11.68
N ASN A 164 -17.54 -25.43 -12.99
CA ASN A 164 -16.52 -26.32 -13.53
C ASN A 164 -15.13 -25.67 -13.51
N LYS A 165 -14.07 -26.49 -13.40
CA LYS A 165 -12.68 -26.00 -13.39
C LYS A 165 -12.34 -25.29 -14.69
N ILE A 166 -11.83 -24.07 -14.59
CA ILE A 166 -11.45 -23.23 -15.74
C ILE A 166 -9.94 -23.32 -15.97
N CYS A 167 -9.14 -23.41 -14.91
CA CYS A 167 -7.68 -23.40 -15.00
C CYS A 167 -7.10 -24.60 -15.75
N ASP A 168 -7.78 -25.75 -15.79
CA ASP A 168 -7.37 -26.92 -16.57
C ASP A 168 -7.33 -26.63 -18.10
N LYS A 169 -8.10 -25.65 -18.56
CA LYS A 169 -8.16 -25.27 -19.99
C LYS A 169 -7.38 -23.98 -20.29
N PHE A 170 -7.21 -23.14 -19.28
CA PHE A 170 -6.59 -21.81 -19.34
C PHE A 170 -5.40 -21.69 -18.38
N GLU A 171 -4.57 -22.72 -18.35
CA GLU A 171 -3.45 -22.85 -17.43
C GLU A 171 -2.49 -21.65 -17.41
N PRO A 172 -2.02 -21.10 -18.54
CA PRO A 172 -1.11 -19.95 -18.51
C PRO A 172 -1.81 -18.65 -18.07
N TYR A 173 -3.13 -18.50 -18.29
CA TYR A 173 -3.89 -17.37 -17.74
C TYR A 173 -3.96 -17.48 -16.22
N CYS A 174 -4.29 -18.66 -15.69
CA CYS A 174 -4.36 -18.86 -14.24
C CYS A 174 -2.99 -18.71 -13.55
N ASN A 175 -1.91 -19.21 -14.15
CA ASN A 175 -0.57 -19.04 -13.59
C ASN A 175 -0.14 -17.57 -13.56
N ARG A 176 -0.40 -16.80 -14.62
CA ARG A 176 -0.11 -15.36 -14.66
C ARG A 176 -0.97 -14.58 -13.67
N GLY A 177 -2.25 -14.93 -13.54
CA GLY A 177 -3.16 -14.32 -12.58
C GLY A 177 -2.76 -14.61 -11.13
N ALA A 178 -2.38 -15.85 -10.82
CA ALA A 178 -1.88 -16.23 -9.51
C ALA A 178 -0.57 -15.51 -9.15
N ALA A 179 0.35 -15.38 -10.10
CA ALA A 179 1.58 -14.61 -9.90
C ALA A 179 1.28 -13.11 -9.66
N ALA A 180 0.34 -12.53 -10.42
CA ALA A 180 -0.10 -11.15 -10.20
C ALA A 180 -0.72 -10.97 -8.80
N LEU A 181 -1.60 -11.88 -8.37
CA LEU A 181 -2.19 -11.86 -7.03
C LEU A 181 -1.14 -11.97 -5.94
N ALA A 182 -0.21 -12.92 -6.05
CA ALA A 182 0.88 -13.07 -5.07
C ALA A 182 1.72 -11.79 -4.95
N SER A 183 2.03 -11.14 -6.08
CA SER A 183 2.76 -9.87 -6.08
C SER A 183 1.96 -8.71 -5.45
N SER A 184 0.65 -8.68 -5.65
CA SER A 184 -0.25 -7.69 -5.03
C SER A 184 -0.32 -7.86 -3.51
N PHE A 185 -0.50 -9.10 -3.02
CA PHE A 185 -0.49 -9.40 -1.59
C PHE A 185 0.81 -8.94 -0.92
N ALA A 186 1.96 -9.18 -1.55
CA ALA A 186 3.24 -8.70 -1.05
C ALA A 186 3.26 -7.16 -0.95
N GLY A 187 2.74 -6.47 -1.97
CA GLY A 187 2.57 -5.02 -1.98
C GLY A 187 1.67 -4.50 -0.85
N ILE A 188 0.53 -5.15 -0.61
CA ILE A 188 -0.41 -4.80 0.48
C ILE A 188 0.25 -4.96 1.84
N ILE A 189 0.99 -6.04 2.07
CA ILE A 189 1.71 -6.27 3.34
C ILE A 189 2.73 -5.15 3.59
N LEU A 190 3.47 -4.74 2.55
CA LEU A 190 4.40 -3.62 2.66
C LEU A 190 3.67 -2.31 2.99
N LEU A 191 2.55 -2.02 2.32
CA LEU A 191 1.74 -0.82 2.60
C LEU A 191 1.18 -0.85 4.02
N LEU A 192 0.70 -1.99 4.51
CA LEU A 192 0.24 -2.16 5.89
C LEU A 192 1.33 -1.81 6.91
N ILE A 193 2.56 -2.29 6.70
CA ILE A 193 3.69 -1.99 7.59
C ILE A 193 4.00 -0.50 7.59
N ILE A 194 3.99 0.15 6.41
CA ILE A 194 4.21 1.60 6.28
C ILE A 194 3.14 2.40 7.03
N THR A 195 1.87 2.06 6.79
CA THR A 195 0.73 2.74 7.42
C THR A 195 0.73 2.55 8.93
N GLY A 196 1.02 1.33 9.41
CA GLY A 196 1.16 1.03 10.83
C GLY A 196 2.27 1.87 11.50
N MET A 197 3.44 1.99 10.86
CA MET A 197 4.50 2.86 11.35
C MET A 197 4.08 4.34 11.40
N SER A 198 3.32 4.80 10.41
CA SER A 198 2.79 6.17 10.35
C SER A 198 1.80 6.44 11.50
N ILE A 199 0.87 5.53 11.73
CA ILE A 199 -0.13 5.60 12.80
C ILE A 199 0.54 5.56 14.18
N ILE A 200 1.52 4.68 14.40
CA ILE A 200 2.25 4.62 15.68
C ILE A 200 2.99 5.93 15.95
N LYS A 201 3.56 6.57 14.91
CA LYS A 201 4.18 7.90 15.05
C LYS A 201 3.16 8.98 15.41
N LEU A 202 1.96 8.93 14.82
CA LEU A 202 0.85 9.85 15.11
C LEU A 202 0.31 9.69 16.53
N LEU A 203 0.15 8.45 17.00
CA LEU A 203 -0.36 8.13 18.33
C LEU A 203 0.66 8.39 19.45
N LYS A 204 1.94 8.64 19.12
CA LYS A 204 2.96 8.89 20.14
C LYS A 204 2.68 10.26 20.81
N PRO A 205 2.34 10.29 22.12
CA PRO A 205 1.75 11.46 22.79
C PRO A 205 2.68 12.68 22.97
N ASN A 206 3.91 12.65 22.45
CA ASN A 206 4.91 13.70 22.66
C ASN A 206 4.66 15.00 21.86
N ARG A 207 3.47 15.16 21.26
CA ARG A 207 3.01 16.37 20.56
C ARG A 207 1.73 16.96 21.16
N ILE A 208 1.15 16.33 22.18
CA ILE A 208 -0.08 16.81 22.84
C ILE A 208 0.25 17.85 23.93
N ASN A 209 1.48 17.88 24.45
CA ASN A 209 1.91 18.88 25.43
C ASN A 209 2.23 20.26 24.82
N ASP A 210 2.18 20.42 23.49
CA ASP A 210 2.36 21.71 22.81
C ASP A 210 1.00 22.38 22.46
N ILE A 211 -0.14 21.75 22.78
CA ILE A 211 -1.48 22.19 22.33
C ILE A 211 -2.34 22.72 23.50
N VAL A 212 -1.91 22.57 24.75
CA VAL A 212 -2.62 23.11 25.90
C VAL A 212 -1.76 24.21 26.54
N PRO A 213 -2.18 25.49 26.46
CA PRO A 213 -1.54 26.57 27.21
C PRO A 213 -1.71 26.42 28.73
#